data_AF-A0A6A0I2W3-F1
#
_entry.id   AF-A0A6A0I2W3-F1
#
_cell.length_a   1.000
_cell.length_b   1.000
_cell.length_c   1.000
_cell.angle_alpha   90.00
_cell.angle_beta   90.00
_cell.angle_gamma   90.00
#
_symmetry.space_group_name_H-M   'P 1'
#
loop_
_entity.id
_entity.type
_entity.pdbx_description
1 polymer ?
#
loop_
_entity_poly.entity_id
_entity_poly.type
_entity_poly.pdbx_seq_one_letter_code
_entity_poly.pdbx_strand_id
1 'polypeptide(L)'
;MISHIDIAQPDPLPRTARVGLSLNAGLASTRHGRPWRLVSLEHQFEAEQLLVRRVDRHSVTFAHFLGDIKFFKNVILRQENSKIIAKIGWELGANEFAFLRYGHYKDPLGRVDYRTFGASISSYGLLNAIFQPTPRSPIWMRWLTEHIDVRYDYSSYDFEEGHPLSRTDFHGMRIRLF
;
A
#
# COMPACT_ATOMS: atom_id res chain seq x y z
N MET A 1 3.38 -9.29 -16.50
CA MET A 1 4.86 -9.35 -16.51
C MET A 1 5.29 -9.31 -17.96
N ILE A 2 5.86 -8.22 -18.46
CA ILE A 2 6.39 -8.19 -19.83
C ILE A 2 7.91 -8.38 -19.70
N SER A 3 8.38 -9.60 -19.93
CA SER A 3 9.80 -9.86 -20.16
C SER A 3 10.06 -9.78 -21.67
N HIS A 4 10.77 -8.75 -22.12
CA HIS A 4 11.37 -8.73 -23.45
C HIS A 4 12.85 -9.06 -23.30
N ILE A 5 13.16 -10.36 -23.20
CA ILE A 5 14.54 -10.80 -23.31
C ILE A 5 14.84 -10.89 -24.81
N ASP A 6 15.23 -9.77 -25.43
CA ASP A 6 15.95 -9.81 -26.69
C ASP A 6 17.43 -10.08 -26.35
N ILE A 7 17.91 -11.28 -26.69
CA ILE A 7 19.25 -11.76 -26.36
C ILE A 7 20.33 -10.90 -27.05
N ALA A 8 19.97 -10.17 -28.11
CA ALA A 8 20.90 -9.37 -28.90
C ALA A 8 21.14 -7.95 -28.35
N GLN A 9 20.32 -7.47 -27.40
CA GLN A 9 20.47 -6.09 -26.91
C GLN A 9 20.05 -5.97 -25.44
N PRO A 10 20.95 -5.53 -24.54
CA PRO A 10 20.60 -5.36 -23.13
C PRO A 10 19.51 -4.29 -23.00
N ASP A 11 18.39 -4.66 -22.40
CA ASP A 11 17.33 -3.71 -22.07
C ASP A 11 17.87 -2.65 -21.10
N PRO A 12 17.53 -1.37 -21.31
CA PRO A 12 18.01 -0.31 -20.44
C PRO A 12 17.50 -0.52 -19.01
N LEU A 13 18.34 -0.20 -18.02
CA LEU A 13 17.98 -0.35 -16.61
C LEU A 13 16.66 0.38 -16.32
N PRO A 14 15.67 -0.29 -15.70
CA PRO A 14 14.39 0.32 -15.41
C PRO A 14 14.60 1.47 -14.42
N ARG A 15 14.04 2.64 -14.75
CA ARG A 15 14.07 3.82 -13.88
C ARG A 15 12.66 4.37 -13.75
N THR A 16 12.20 4.52 -12.52
CA THR A 16 10.86 5.03 -12.20
C THR A 16 10.96 6.27 -11.33
N ALA A 17 10.09 7.25 -11.58
CA ALA A 17 9.80 8.34 -10.67
C ALA A 17 8.45 8.08 -10.01
N ARG A 18 8.36 8.32 -8.70
CA ARG A 18 7.13 8.21 -7.93
C ARG A 18 6.96 9.44 -7.06
N VAL A 19 5.75 9.98 -7.04
CA VAL A 19 5.36 11.06 -6.14
C VAL A 19 3.97 10.78 -5.63
N GLY A 20 3.77 10.93 -4.32
CA GLY A 20 2.47 10.69 -3.72
C GLY A 20 2.15 11.63 -2.57
N LEU A 21 0.90 11.53 -2.12
CA LEU A 21 0.36 12.27 -0.99
C LEU A 21 -0.50 11.32 -0.17
N SER A 22 -0.30 11.33 1.15
CA SER A 22 -1.08 10.56 2.12
C SER A 22 -1.81 11.52 3.07
N LEU A 23 -3.12 11.36 3.19
CA LEU A 23 -3.95 12.04 4.17
C LEU A 23 -4.34 11.06 5.26
N ASN A 24 -4.04 11.40 6.50
CA ASN A 24 -4.31 10.57 7.67
C ASN A 24 -5.23 11.34 8.63
N ALA A 25 -6.36 10.73 8.97
CA ALA A 25 -7.32 11.23 9.94
C ALA A 25 -7.69 10.10 10.92
N GLY A 26 -8.13 10.46 12.12
CA GLY A 26 -8.53 9.44 13.07
C GLY A 26 -8.89 10.01 14.44
N LEU A 27 -9.50 9.14 15.25
CA LEU A 27 -9.81 9.42 16.64
C LEU A 27 -8.85 8.64 17.51
N ALA A 28 -8.17 9.35 18.40
CA ALA A 28 -7.33 8.77 19.42
C ALA A 28 -7.87 9.13 20.80
N SER A 29 -7.84 8.17 21.71
CA SER A 29 -8.09 8.37 23.13
C SER A 29 -6.83 8.04 23.90
N THR A 30 -6.70 8.54 25.12
CA THR A 30 -5.59 8.14 26.00
C THR A 30 -6.12 7.17 27.04
N ARG A 31 -5.54 5.97 27.09
CA ARG A 31 -5.92 4.94 28.06
C ARG A 31 -4.67 4.51 28.83
N HIS A 32 -4.70 4.62 30.16
CA HIS A 32 -3.57 4.30 31.04
C HIS A 32 -2.24 4.98 30.65
N GLY A 33 -2.31 6.23 30.17
CA GLY A 33 -1.13 6.99 29.74
C GLY A 33 -0.57 6.61 28.37
N ARG A 34 -1.22 5.69 27.64
CA ARG A 34 -0.86 5.34 26.26
C ARG A 34 -1.89 5.89 25.26
N PRO A 35 -1.45 6.43 24.11
CA PRO A 35 -2.36 6.78 23.04
C PRO A 35 -2.95 5.49 22.45
N TRP A 36 -4.26 5.52 22.25
CA TRP A 36 -5.06 4.45 21.68
C TRP A 36 -5.81 4.98 20.48
N ARG A 37 -5.58 4.46 19.28
CA ARG A 37 -6.32 4.85 18.09
C ARG A 37 -7.61 4.03 17.93
N LEU A 38 -8.74 4.68 18.15
CA LEU A 38 -10.07 4.06 18.06
C LEU A 38 -10.48 3.86 16.61
N VAL A 39 -10.26 4.87 15.78
CA VAL A 39 -10.58 4.84 14.35
C VAL A 39 -9.47 5.54 13.59
N SER A 40 -9.07 4.98 12.45
CA SER A 40 -8.18 5.61 11.50
C SER A 40 -8.73 5.54 10.09
N LEU A 41 -8.53 6.61 9.35
CA LEU A 41 -8.75 6.70 7.93
C LEU A 41 -7.47 7.22 7.29
N GLU A 42 -6.90 6.45 6.39
CA GLU A 42 -5.77 6.84 5.57
C GLU A 42 -6.21 6.83 4.11
N HIS A 43 -5.84 7.87 3.36
CA HIS A 43 -6.11 8.00 1.94
C HIS A 43 -4.81 8.38 1.24
N GLN A 44 -4.39 7.56 0.29
CA GLN A 44 -3.13 7.69 -0.43
C GLN A 44 -3.40 7.87 -1.92
N PHE A 45 -2.61 8.77 -2.52
CA PHE A 45 -2.54 8.96 -3.96
C PHE A 45 -1.09 8.90 -4.38
N GLU A 46 -0.79 8.15 -5.42
CA GLU A 46 0.54 8.07 -6.00
C GLU A 46 0.47 8.18 -7.52
N ALA A 47 1.34 9.00 -8.06
CA ALA A 47 1.62 9.09 -9.49
C ALA A 47 3.00 8.48 -9.75
N GLU A 48 3.06 7.54 -10.69
CA GLU A 48 4.28 6.86 -11.10
C GLU A 48 4.52 7.04 -12.59
N GLN A 49 5.79 7.24 -12.98
CA GLN A 49 6.19 7.27 -14.38
C GLN A 49 7.46 6.46 -14.59
N LEU A 50 7.45 5.65 -15.65
CA LEU A 50 8.66 5.07 -16.22
C LEU A 50 9.46 6.17 -16.94
N LEU A 51 10.67 6.43 -16.43
CA LEU A 51 11.59 7.44 -16.95
C LEU A 51 12.43 6.92 -18.12
N VAL A 52 12.25 5.66 -18.51
CA VAL A 52 12.99 5.05 -19.61
C VAL A 52 12.01 4.67 -20.71
N ARG A 53 12.29 5.13 -21.93
CA ARG A 53 11.50 4.78 -23.11
C ARG A 53 12.42 4.45 -24.26
N ARG A 54 12.17 3.31 -24.89
CA ARG A 54 12.80 2.95 -26.15
C ARG A 54 12.08 3.71 -27.27
N VAL A 55 12.82 4.49 -28.05
CA VAL A 55 12.27 5.28 -29.16
C VAL A 55 12.35 4.47 -30.46
N ASP A 56 13.44 3.73 -30.65
CA ASP A 56 13.63 2.76 -31.73
C ASP A 56 14.53 1.59 -31.28
N ARG A 57 14.93 0.70 -32.19
CA ARG A 57 15.79 -0.45 -31.87
C ARG A 57 17.20 -0.05 -31.37
N HIS A 58 17.62 1.21 -31.45
CA HIS A 58 19.00 1.62 -31.13
C HIS A 58 19.07 2.79 -30.14
N SER A 59 17.95 3.44 -29.83
CA SER A 59 17.90 4.64 -28.99
C SER A 59 16.94 4.49 -27.82
N VAL A 60 17.47 4.85 -26.66
CA VAL A 60 16.75 4.89 -25.39
C VAL A 60 16.80 6.33 -24.89
N THR A 61 15.63 6.89 -24.60
CA THR A 61 15.52 8.21 -23.99
C THR A 61 15.26 8.07 -22.50
N PHE A 62 16.04 8.80 -21.72
CA PHE A 62 15.90 8.90 -20.28
C PHE A 62 15.30 10.26 -19.92
N ALA A 63 14.22 10.24 -19.15
CA ALA A 63 13.67 11.42 -18.52
C ALA A 63 14.42 11.70 -17.20
N HIS A 64 14.62 12.98 -16.88
CA HIS A 64 15.31 13.40 -15.65
C HIS A 64 14.30 13.71 -14.54
N PHE A 65 14.74 13.55 -13.28
CA PHE A 65 13.97 13.86 -12.06
C PHE A 65 12.60 13.17 -12.01
N LEU A 66 11.52 13.96 -12.14
CA LEU A 66 10.13 13.50 -12.07
C LEU A 66 9.53 13.19 -13.46
N GLY A 67 10.31 13.36 -14.53
CA GLY A 67 9.82 13.20 -15.89
C GLY A 67 8.69 14.17 -16.21
N ASP A 68 7.55 13.63 -16.64
CA ASP A 68 6.33 14.38 -16.98
C ASP A 68 5.35 14.49 -15.79
N ILE A 69 5.68 13.95 -14.61
CA ILE A 69 4.84 14.02 -13.42
C ILE A 69 4.73 15.47 -12.94
N LYS A 70 3.51 15.99 -12.95
CA LYS A 70 3.17 17.30 -12.40
C LYS A 70 2.37 17.07 -11.11
N PHE A 71 3.01 17.25 -9.95
CA PHE A 71 2.42 16.97 -8.64
C PHE A 71 0.98 17.51 -8.48
N PHE A 72 0.77 18.80 -8.76
CA PHE A 72 -0.55 19.40 -8.61
C PHE A 72 -1.59 18.80 -9.57
N LYS A 73 -1.21 18.53 -10.83
CA LYS A 73 -2.15 17.99 -11.82
C LYS A 73 -2.42 16.51 -11.59
N ASN A 74 -1.39 15.72 -11.37
CA ASN A 74 -1.48 14.27 -11.35
C ASN A 74 -1.80 13.71 -9.96
N VAL A 75 -1.34 14.36 -8.88
CA VAL A 75 -1.58 13.90 -7.50
C VAL A 75 -2.78 14.60 -6.88
N ILE A 76 -2.85 15.95 -6.96
CA ILE A 76 -3.95 16.71 -6.34
C ILE A 76 -5.22 16.69 -7.20
N LEU A 77 -5.13 17.09 -8.47
CA LEU A 77 -6.28 17.13 -9.38
C LEU A 77 -6.60 15.79 -10.04
N ARG A 78 -5.76 14.77 -9.85
CA ARG A 78 -5.90 13.41 -10.42
C ARG A 78 -6.10 13.39 -11.93
N GLN A 79 -5.51 14.35 -12.65
CA GLN A 79 -5.59 14.39 -14.10
C GLN A 79 -4.77 13.25 -14.70
N GLU A 80 -5.44 12.45 -15.52
CA GLU A 80 -4.84 11.34 -16.25
C GLU A 80 -3.93 11.85 -17.36
N ASN A 81 -2.83 11.15 -17.59
CA ASN A 81 -1.88 11.42 -18.66
C ASN A 81 -1.44 10.07 -19.22
N SER A 82 -1.31 9.92 -20.54
CA SER A 82 -0.91 8.69 -21.24
C SER A 82 0.45 8.12 -20.81
N LYS A 83 1.18 8.82 -19.95
CA LYS A 83 2.52 8.48 -19.47
C LYS A 83 2.61 8.18 -17.97
N ILE A 84 1.55 8.43 -17.22
CA ILE A 84 1.57 8.41 -15.75
C ILE A 84 0.58 7.37 -15.24
N ILE A 85 1.09 6.44 -14.45
CA ILE A 85 0.33 5.44 -13.71
C ILE A 85 -0.22 6.10 -12.46
N ALA A 86 -1.54 5.98 -12.25
CA ALA A 86 -2.21 6.48 -11.06
C ALA A 86 -2.53 5.31 -10.12
N LYS A 87 -2.21 5.49 -8.84
CA LYS A 87 -2.59 4.58 -7.77
C LYS A 87 -3.34 5.34 -6.70
N ILE A 88 -4.44 4.76 -6.26
CA ILE A 88 -5.27 5.32 -5.18
C ILE A 88 -5.47 4.22 -4.16
N GLY A 89 -5.33 4.53 -2.89
CA GLY A 89 -5.54 3.58 -1.80
C GLY A 89 -6.24 4.23 -0.63
N TRP A 90 -7.12 3.50 0.04
CA TRP A 90 -7.63 3.90 1.34
C TRP A 90 -7.51 2.75 2.35
N GLU A 91 -7.26 3.11 3.60
CA GLU A 91 -7.26 2.19 4.74
C GLU A 91 -8.20 2.72 5.82
N LEU A 92 -9.09 1.86 6.28
CA LEU A 92 -9.91 2.06 7.47
C LEU A 92 -9.40 1.15 8.58
N GLY A 93 -8.98 1.73 9.69
CA GLY A 93 -8.57 1.00 10.88
C GLY A 93 -9.55 1.20 12.03
N ALA A 94 -9.76 0.15 12.82
CA ALA A 94 -10.59 0.15 14.01
C ALA A 94 -9.85 -0.47 15.21
N ASN A 95 -9.77 0.29 16.30
CA ASN A 95 -9.21 -0.09 17.61
C ASN A 95 -7.81 -0.72 17.54
N GLU A 96 -7.00 -0.31 16.57
CA GLU A 96 -5.67 -0.88 16.30
C GLU A 96 -5.65 -2.40 16.06
N PHE A 97 -6.84 -3.00 15.90
CA PHE A 97 -7.08 -4.43 15.78
C PHE A 97 -7.40 -4.80 14.34
N ALA A 98 -8.40 -4.15 13.75
CA ALA A 98 -8.87 -4.50 12.41
C ALA A 98 -8.52 -3.39 11.42
N PHE A 99 -8.08 -3.78 10.23
CA PHE A 99 -7.75 -2.86 9.15
C PHE A 99 -8.37 -3.39 7.86
N LEU A 100 -9.08 -2.53 7.15
CA LEU A 100 -9.59 -2.80 5.82
C LEU A 100 -8.92 -1.86 4.85
N ARG A 101 -8.40 -2.41 3.75
CA ARG A 101 -7.69 -1.68 2.71
C ARG A 101 -8.37 -1.90 1.39
N TYR A 102 -8.40 -0.85 0.61
CA TYR A 102 -8.78 -0.93 -0.78
C TYR A 102 -7.81 -0.10 -1.60
N GLY A 103 -7.51 -0.58 -2.79
CA GLY A 103 -6.65 0.11 -3.73
C GLY A 103 -7.18 -0.01 -5.14
N HIS A 104 -6.78 0.93 -5.97
CA HIS A 104 -7.05 0.95 -7.39
C HIS A 104 -5.77 1.33 -8.10
N TYR A 105 -5.39 0.50 -9.06
CA TYR A 105 -4.25 0.71 -9.93
C TYR A 105 -4.76 0.89 -11.35
N LYS A 106 -4.34 1.99 -12.00
CA LYS A 106 -4.72 2.27 -13.38
C LYS A 106 -3.49 2.61 -14.22
N ASP A 107 -3.24 1.79 -15.24
CA ASP A 107 -2.25 2.03 -16.28
C ASP A 107 -2.82 3.02 -17.31
N PRO A 108 -2.11 4.11 -17.65
CA PRO A 108 -2.54 5.07 -18.66
C PRO A 108 -2.73 4.50 -20.06
N LEU A 109 -2.12 3.36 -20.38
CA LEU A 109 -2.33 2.67 -21.66
C LEU A 109 -3.55 1.74 -21.66
N GLY A 110 -4.30 1.67 -20.54
CA GLY A 110 -5.47 0.80 -20.39
C GLY A 110 -5.14 -0.70 -20.41
N ARG A 111 -3.85 -1.05 -20.35
CA ARG A 111 -3.40 -2.45 -20.41
C ARG A 111 -3.64 -3.19 -19.11
N VAL A 112 -3.64 -2.47 -18.01
CA VAL A 112 -3.77 -3.00 -16.66
C VAL A 112 -4.59 -2.02 -15.83
N ASP A 113 -5.80 -2.44 -15.46
CA ASP A 113 -6.66 -1.76 -14.49
C ASP A 113 -7.14 -2.83 -13.51
N TYR A 114 -6.85 -2.65 -12.22
CA TYR A 114 -7.28 -3.60 -11.21
C TYR A 114 -7.48 -2.95 -9.87
N ARG A 115 -8.37 -3.58 -9.09
CA ARG A 115 -8.63 -3.21 -7.72
C ARG A 115 -7.92 -4.17 -6.80
N THR A 116 -7.57 -3.69 -5.62
CA THR A 116 -6.96 -4.50 -4.59
C THR A 116 -7.81 -4.40 -3.34
N PHE A 117 -8.08 -5.53 -2.71
CA PHE A 117 -8.68 -5.55 -1.38
C PHE A 117 -7.65 -6.09 -0.39
N GLY A 118 -7.69 -5.59 0.84
CA GLY A 118 -6.89 -6.14 1.91
C GLY A 118 -7.60 -6.05 3.25
N ALA A 119 -7.31 -7.01 4.12
CA ALA A 119 -7.79 -7.02 5.49
C ALA A 119 -6.66 -7.45 6.41
N SER A 120 -6.54 -6.83 7.57
CA SER A 120 -5.59 -7.28 8.59
C SER A 120 -6.21 -7.31 9.96
N ILE A 121 -5.70 -8.23 10.76
CA ILE A 121 -6.03 -8.36 12.18
C ILE A 121 -4.73 -8.34 12.99
N SER A 122 -4.68 -7.50 14.02
CA SER A 122 -3.57 -7.37 14.97
C SER A 122 -3.98 -7.86 16.35
N SER A 123 -3.16 -8.73 16.92
CA SER A 123 -3.31 -9.22 18.29
C SER A 123 -3.12 -8.10 19.31
N TYR A 124 -2.26 -7.11 19.06
CA TYR A 124 -2.07 -5.98 19.98
C TYR A 124 -3.39 -5.25 20.29
N GLY A 125 -4.12 -4.82 19.26
CA GLY A 125 -5.42 -4.17 19.43
C GLY A 125 -6.45 -5.09 20.08
N LEU A 126 -6.48 -6.37 19.69
CA LEU A 126 -7.39 -7.37 20.24
C LEU A 126 -7.17 -7.59 21.75
N LEU A 127 -5.92 -7.84 22.14
CA LEU A 127 -5.53 -8.10 23.51
C LEU A 127 -5.82 -6.87 24.37
N ASN A 128 -5.48 -5.69 23.88
CA ASN A 128 -5.75 -4.44 24.57
C ASN A 128 -7.26 -4.18 24.73
N ALA A 129 -8.10 -4.59 23.76
CA ALA A 129 -9.54 -4.34 23.78
C ALA A 129 -10.27 -5.30 24.74
N ILE A 130 -9.91 -6.58 24.69
CA ILE A 130 -10.52 -7.65 25.49
C ILE A 130 -10.03 -7.60 26.93
N PHE A 131 -8.71 -7.60 27.11
CA PHE A 131 -8.12 -7.84 28.43
C PHE A 131 -7.91 -6.60 29.26
N GLN A 132 -7.87 -5.43 28.63
CA GLN A 132 -7.74 -4.12 29.28
C GLN A 132 -6.72 -4.17 30.42
N PRO A 133 -5.45 -4.56 30.13
CA PRO A 133 -4.49 -4.88 31.16
C PRO A 133 -4.34 -3.71 32.14
N THR A 134 -4.67 -3.96 33.40
CA THR A 134 -4.56 -2.99 34.49
C THR A 134 -3.27 -3.26 35.27
N PRO A 135 -2.84 -2.33 36.15
CA PRO A 135 -1.71 -2.60 37.05
C PRO A 135 -1.89 -3.85 37.93
N ARG A 136 -3.14 -4.33 38.09
CA ARG A 136 -3.49 -5.56 38.83
C ARG A 136 -3.51 -6.83 37.97
N SER A 137 -3.38 -6.71 36.65
CA SER A 137 -3.33 -7.88 35.75
C SER A 137 -2.04 -8.68 35.95
N PRO A 138 -2.06 -10.00 35.67
CA PRO A 138 -0.86 -10.83 35.77
C PRO A 138 0.31 -10.27 34.97
N ILE A 139 1.53 -10.38 35.52
CA ILE A 139 2.76 -9.85 34.93
C ILE A 139 2.97 -10.35 33.51
N TRP A 140 2.74 -11.65 33.27
CA TRP A 140 2.90 -12.27 31.94
C TRP A 140 1.94 -11.67 30.90
N MET A 141 0.73 -11.29 31.30
CA MET A 141 -0.28 -10.72 30.40
C MET A 141 0.14 -9.32 29.99
N ARG A 142 0.56 -8.50 30.95
CA ARG A 142 1.11 -7.16 30.68
C ARG A 142 2.32 -7.25 29.75
N TRP A 143 3.23 -8.18 30.04
CA TRP A 143 4.41 -8.43 29.22
C TRP A 143 4.04 -8.76 27.76
N LEU A 144 3.11 -9.70 27.53
CA LEU A 144 2.65 -10.04 26.18
C LEU A 144 2.05 -8.82 25.45
N THR A 145 1.16 -8.07 26.09
CA THR A 145 0.51 -6.90 25.47
C THR A 145 1.48 -5.75 25.17
N GLU A 146 2.65 -5.72 25.82
CA GLU A 146 3.64 -4.65 25.68
C GLU A 146 4.75 -5.00 24.68
N HIS A 147 5.07 -6.28 24.51
CA HIS A 147 6.26 -6.70 23.77
C HIS A 147 5.96 -7.51 22.52
N ILE A 148 4.73 -8.01 22.34
CA ILE A 148 4.39 -8.88 21.21
C ILE A 148 3.18 -8.34 20.47
N ASP A 149 3.35 -8.09 19.16
CA ASP A 149 2.25 -7.90 18.21
C ASP A 149 2.38 -8.89 17.07
N VAL A 150 1.46 -9.85 17.05
CA VAL A 150 1.21 -10.72 15.90
C VAL A 150 0.11 -10.09 15.04
N ARG A 151 0.43 -9.85 13.77
CA ARG A 151 -0.52 -9.37 12.76
C ARG A 151 -0.66 -10.40 11.64
N TYR A 152 -1.90 -10.67 11.27
CA TYR A 152 -2.25 -11.40 10.07
C TYR A 152 -2.72 -10.42 9.01
N ASP A 153 -2.21 -10.56 7.80
CA ASP A 153 -2.49 -9.73 6.64
C ASP A 153 -3.06 -10.61 5.51
N TYR A 154 -4.20 -10.22 4.96
CA TYR A 154 -4.79 -10.78 3.75
C TYR A 154 -4.84 -9.68 2.69
N SER A 155 -4.55 -10.02 1.44
CA SER A 155 -4.83 -9.14 0.31
C SER A 155 -5.14 -9.93 -0.95
N SER A 156 -5.97 -9.40 -1.82
CA SER A 156 -6.32 -10.01 -3.10
C SER A 156 -6.36 -8.99 -4.22
N TYR A 157 -6.18 -9.49 -5.44
CA TYR A 157 -6.36 -8.71 -6.65
C TYR A 157 -7.69 -9.04 -7.31
N ASP A 158 -8.43 -7.99 -7.62
CA ASP A 158 -9.67 -8.03 -8.37
C ASP A 158 -9.39 -7.51 -9.79
N PHE A 159 -9.17 -8.46 -10.69
CA PHE A 159 -8.96 -8.25 -12.13
C PHE A 159 -10.21 -8.70 -12.89
N GLU A 160 -10.40 -8.20 -14.11
CA GLU A 160 -11.42 -8.72 -15.04
C GLU A 160 -11.26 -10.23 -15.28
N GLU A 161 -12.40 -10.91 -15.49
CA GLU A 161 -12.43 -12.37 -15.72
C GLU A 161 -11.58 -12.75 -16.94
N GLY A 162 -10.67 -13.72 -16.75
CA GLY A 162 -9.76 -14.20 -17.78
C GLY A 162 -8.33 -13.61 -17.70
N HIS A 163 -8.07 -12.63 -16.84
CA HIS A 163 -6.71 -12.14 -16.59
C HIS A 163 -5.87 -13.20 -15.84
N PRO A 164 -4.59 -13.44 -16.18
CA PRO A 164 -3.75 -14.49 -15.57
C PRO A 164 -3.48 -14.29 -14.07
N LEU A 165 -3.72 -13.09 -13.55
CA LEU A 165 -3.62 -12.77 -12.13
C LEU A 165 -4.98 -12.68 -11.43
N SER A 166 -6.08 -12.99 -12.12
CA SER A 166 -7.41 -13.05 -11.50
C SER A 166 -7.42 -14.09 -10.38
N ARG A 167 -8.08 -13.76 -9.25
CA ARG A 167 -8.14 -14.61 -8.04
C ARG A 167 -6.79 -14.91 -7.39
N THR A 168 -5.84 -13.99 -7.51
CA THR A 168 -4.58 -14.09 -6.78
C THR A 168 -4.75 -13.49 -5.40
N ASP A 169 -4.51 -14.32 -4.39
CA ASP A 169 -4.63 -13.98 -2.98
C ASP A 169 -3.26 -14.09 -2.32
N PHE A 170 -3.02 -13.24 -1.32
CA PHE A 170 -1.80 -13.19 -0.55
C PHE A 170 -2.14 -13.23 0.93
N HIS A 171 -1.38 -14.05 1.64
CA HIS A 171 -1.48 -14.24 3.07
C HIS A 171 -0.12 -13.96 3.69
N GLY A 172 -0.11 -13.16 4.75
CA GLY A 172 1.10 -12.79 5.47
C GLY A 172 0.88 -12.86 6.96
N MET A 173 1.91 -13.27 7.68
CA MET A 173 1.97 -13.14 9.13
C MET A 173 3.20 -12.32 9.49
N ARG A 174 3.01 -11.34 10.37
CA ARG A 174 4.06 -10.48 10.89
C ARG A 174 4.09 -10.59 12.40
N ILE A 175 5.28 -10.81 12.93
CA ILE A 175 5.52 -10.79 14.37
C ILE A 175 6.43 -9.59 14.63
N ARG A 176 5.97 -8.67 15.46
CA ARG A 176 6.76 -7.53 15.92
C ARG A 176 7.04 -7.72 17.41
N LEU A 177 8.32 -7.61 17.74
CA LEU A 177 8.82 -7.55 19.11
C LEU A 177 9.19 -6.08 19.39
N PHE A 178 8.69 -5.53 20.50
CA PHE A 178 8.98 -4.15 20.94
C PHE A 178 10.04 -4.11 22.04
#